data_AF-A0A0W0WX93-F1
#
_entry.id   AF-A0A0W0WX93-F1
#
_cell.length_a   1.000
_cell.length_b   1.000
_cell.length_c   1.000
_cell.angle_alpha   90.00
_cell.angle_beta   90.00
_cell.angle_gamma   90.00
#
_symmetry.space_group_name_H-M   'P 1'
#
loop_
_entity.id
_entity.type
_entity.pdbx_description
1 polymer ?
#
loop_
_entity_poly.entity_id
_entity_poly.type
_entity_poly.pdbx_seq_one_letter_code
_entity_poly.pdbx_strand_id
1 'polypeptide(L)'
;MSLSDVHIEALLNQKFLDYFSTTPSYETLRQHCLARIPLRPIMDRVDESLQMVLAADKHQAKKQLEEEACKSQAEYDQREATSDVKEERDDRHRTHTLLRTLEEKHNAITHYAITISRTERQIRHIEQALILIEQDLRERRRLHPTTHQHSSGPISETAHEHHHSDGTHTHTHTHTHEEAITTLTQQHTSRSLELVRLRLQLDEQRSTKSRLQKEYEAIDREIKEQLPERQQQRQERACARAVRAQARLTADPDFTQLSADNRRILQKKISEHYATLNDQYRQLKSQAEQKCYPIYLAQLQQQLSTMPYLPWQANQALEQIIICMQQYLSEKDAEQRERIRLATIQQQLAALELELKQKQQRQIQLQANIPELQSQNAQLTQENQRLEQTIQKHQALNKRIIIAGMISLLFTLAFVAGPFLITAPVSATLFPLLLIPVAVAGLAMTGLFIAAAIYGIKNVLDARKKAHNEQTITDNIVTIDRENSNIQALITVEIPQLYTRIGETQNAIHTAQYEIAMHEQSAARTLAKASSITVDFTLPSFFAAPNAPGSFPLPSAPPLPEEERPDGRHQFY
;
A
#
# COMPACT_ATOMS: atom_id res chain seq x y z
N MET A 1 -11.70 42.02 6.74
CA MET A 1 -12.42 41.26 7.77
C MET A 1 -12.92 40.01 7.09
N SER A 2 -12.31 38.87 7.43
CA SER A 2 -12.74 37.53 7.03
C SER A 2 -13.76 36.98 8.02
N LEU A 3 -14.49 35.93 7.64
CA LEU A 3 -15.23 35.07 8.57
C LEU A 3 -14.35 34.61 9.74
N SER A 4 -13.06 34.36 9.48
CA SER A 4 -12.06 33.99 10.48
C SER A 4 -11.86 35.05 11.58
N ASP A 5 -12.17 36.32 11.28
CA ASP A 5 -12.02 37.46 12.19
C ASP A 5 -13.33 37.79 12.95
N VAL A 6 -14.45 37.11 12.66
CA VAL A 6 -15.77 37.49 13.19
C VAL A 6 -15.93 37.04 14.64
N HIS A 7 -15.76 37.97 15.58
CA HIS A 7 -16.13 37.74 16.98
C HIS A 7 -17.65 37.89 17.18
N ILE A 8 -18.35 36.76 17.14
CA ILE A 8 -19.82 36.65 17.21
C ILE A 8 -20.44 37.34 18.44
N GLU A 9 -19.76 37.36 19.58
CA GLU A 9 -20.28 37.99 20.80
C GLU A 9 -20.31 39.53 20.66
N ALA A 10 -19.26 40.14 20.11
CA ALA A 10 -19.24 41.57 19.81
C ALA A 10 -20.30 41.95 18.76
N LEU A 11 -20.48 41.12 17.72
CA LEU A 11 -21.51 41.31 16.70
C LEU A 11 -22.91 41.24 17.30
N LEU A 12 -23.21 40.24 18.13
CA LEU A 12 -24.49 40.12 18.85
C LEU A 12 -24.72 41.31 19.79
N ASN A 13 -23.74 41.65 20.63
CA ASN A 13 -23.80 42.81 21.53
C ASN A 13 -24.17 44.10 20.77
N GLN A 14 -23.53 44.37 19.62
CA GLN A 14 -23.87 45.51 18.78
C GLN A 14 -25.33 45.47 18.32
N LYS A 15 -25.80 44.35 17.73
CA LYS A 15 -27.19 44.25 17.24
C LYS A 15 -28.22 44.36 18.37
N PHE A 16 -27.88 43.94 19.60
CA PHE A 16 -28.74 44.13 20.77
C PHE A 16 -28.81 45.59 21.22
N LEU A 17 -27.69 46.32 21.23
CA LEU A 17 -27.70 47.78 21.50
C LEU A 17 -28.53 48.53 20.44
N ASP A 18 -28.37 48.17 19.15
CA ASP A 18 -29.21 48.70 18.06
C ASP A 18 -30.72 48.45 18.33
N TYR A 19 -31.08 47.26 18.84
CA TYR A 19 -32.46 46.88 19.13
C TYR A 19 -33.04 47.60 20.37
N PHE A 20 -32.28 47.73 21.46
CA PHE A 20 -32.76 48.45 22.64
C PHE A 20 -32.96 49.94 22.39
N SER A 21 -32.29 50.52 21.38
CA SER A 21 -32.53 51.88 20.92
C SER A 21 -33.93 52.11 20.33
N THR A 22 -34.64 51.05 19.88
CA THR A 22 -35.99 51.17 19.30
C THR A 22 -37.11 51.18 20.33
N THR A 23 -36.79 51.44 21.61
CA THR A 23 -37.72 51.51 22.75
C THR A 23 -38.76 50.37 22.83
N PRO A 24 -38.33 49.09 22.84
CA PRO A 24 -39.25 47.94 22.95
C PRO A 24 -40.08 47.95 24.25
N SER A 25 -41.37 47.62 24.16
CA SER A 25 -42.28 47.67 25.30
C SER A 25 -41.95 46.65 26.40
N TYR A 26 -42.43 46.88 27.63
CA TYR A 26 -42.32 45.93 28.74
C TYR A 26 -42.77 44.52 28.35
N GLU A 27 -43.94 44.36 27.73
CA GLU A 27 -44.44 43.02 27.40
C GLU A 27 -43.62 42.37 26.28
N THR A 28 -43.09 43.15 25.34
CA THR A 28 -42.14 42.67 24.33
C THR A 28 -40.86 42.13 24.98
N LEU A 29 -40.29 42.88 25.92
CA LEU A 29 -39.07 42.49 26.65
C LEU A 29 -39.32 41.24 27.52
N ARG A 30 -40.45 41.23 28.26
CA ARG A 30 -40.91 40.10 29.08
C ARG A 30 -41.13 38.84 28.25
N GLN A 31 -41.83 38.95 27.12
CA GLN A 31 -42.09 37.84 26.22
C GLN A 31 -40.78 37.25 25.69
N HIS A 32 -39.82 38.08 25.27
CA HIS A 32 -38.51 37.60 24.82
C HIS A 32 -37.70 36.93 25.94
N CYS A 33 -37.74 37.45 27.18
CA CYS A 33 -37.13 36.78 28.33
C CYS A 33 -37.72 35.38 28.58
N LEU A 34 -39.04 35.24 28.50
CA LEU A 34 -39.74 33.98 28.80
C LEU A 34 -39.75 32.97 27.62
N ALA A 35 -39.52 33.43 26.38
CA ALA A 35 -39.60 32.59 25.18
C ALA A 35 -38.42 31.59 25.03
N ARG A 36 -37.24 31.90 25.59
CA ARG A 36 -36.02 31.05 25.56
C ARG A 36 -35.53 30.69 24.14
N ILE A 37 -35.75 31.58 23.17
CA ILE A 37 -35.36 31.39 21.77
C ILE A 37 -34.53 32.58 21.27
N PRO A 38 -33.68 32.39 20.24
CA PRO A 38 -33.01 33.50 19.55
C PRO A 38 -34.02 34.53 19.02
N LEU A 39 -33.74 35.81 19.22
CA LEU A 39 -34.59 36.89 18.69
C LEU A 39 -34.38 36.98 17.18
N ARG A 40 -35.39 36.57 16.38
CA ARG A 40 -35.31 36.58 14.91
C ARG A 40 -34.77 37.90 14.33
N PRO A 41 -35.27 39.10 14.70
CA PRO A 41 -34.76 40.36 14.15
C PRO A 41 -33.28 40.65 14.42
N ILE A 42 -32.69 39.99 15.43
CA ILE A 42 -31.24 40.02 15.70
C ILE A 42 -30.53 39.00 14.82
N MET A 43 -31.03 37.76 14.78
CA MET A 43 -30.46 36.68 13.98
C MET A 43 -30.46 36.99 12.49
N ASP A 44 -31.52 37.61 11.96
CA ASP A 44 -31.64 38.01 10.56
C ASP A 44 -30.54 39.05 10.22
N ARG A 45 -30.36 40.07 11.07
CA ARG A 45 -29.28 41.08 10.94
C ARG A 45 -27.87 40.53 11.12
N VAL A 46 -27.70 39.48 11.92
CA VAL A 46 -26.43 38.75 12.05
C VAL A 46 -26.16 37.94 10.80
N ASP A 47 -27.17 37.27 10.25
CA ASP A 47 -27.08 36.49 9.01
C ASP A 47 -26.73 37.38 7.81
N GLU A 48 -27.42 38.50 7.62
CA GLU A 48 -27.06 39.55 6.64
C GLU A 48 -25.58 39.97 6.76
N SER A 49 -25.12 40.22 7.99
CA SER A 49 -23.74 40.63 8.27
C SER A 49 -22.73 39.52 7.92
N LEU A 50 -23.04 38.26 8.26
CA LEU A 50 -22.21 37.09 7.95
C LEU A 50 -22.21 36.77 6.44
N GLN A 51 -23.34 36.93 5.74
CA GLN A 51 -23.45 36.70 4.30
C GLN A 51 -22.65 37.73 3.49
N MET A 52 -22.63 38.99 3.90
CA MET A 52 -21.76 40.01 3.28
C MET A 52 -20.27 39.65 3.40
N VAL A 53 -19.83 39.22 4.59
CA VAL A 53 -18.44 38.77 4.81
C VAL A 53 -18.13 37.49 4.02
N LEU A 54 -19.04 36.50 4.01
CA LEU A 54 -18.93 35.28 3.20
C LEU A 54 -18.81 35.58 1.70
N ALA A 55 -19.54 36.57 1.18
CA ALA A 55 -19.47 36.98 -0.22
C ALA A 55 -18.12 37.66 -0.54
N ALA A 56 -17.63 38.53 0.35
CA ALA A 56 -16.34 39.19 0.21
C ALA A 56 -15.17 38.19 0.25
N ASP A 57 -15.18 37.26 1.20
CA ASP A 57 -14.15 36.22 1.34
C ASP A 57 -14.15 35.26 0.14
N LYS A 58 -15.33 34.85 -0.36
CA LYS A 58 -15.41 34.04 -1.59
C LYS A 58 -14.84 34.77 -2.80
N HIS A 59 -15.18 36.05 -2.98
CA HIS A 59 -14.65 36.86 -4.07
C HIS A 59 -13.12 37.00 -3.98
N GLN A 60 -12.60 37.29 -2.78
CA GLN A 60 -11.16 37.43 -2.54
C GLN A 60 -10.39 36.12 -2.75
N ALA A 61 -10.89 35.01 -2.19
CA ALA A 61 -10.27 33.69 -2.33
C ALA A 61 -10.29 33.21 -3.79
N LYS A 62 -11.41 33.42 -4.51
CA LYS A 62 -11.51 33.15 -5.95
C LYS A 62 -10.43 33.91 -6.72
N LYS A 63 -10.35 35.23 -6.53
CA LYS A 63 -9.36 36.09 -7.20
C LYS A 63 -7.92 35.65 -6.91
N GLN A 64 -7.59 35.33 -5.66
CA GLN A 64 -6.24 34.86 -5.29
C GLN A 64 -5.88 33.53 -5.96
N LEU A 65 -6.82 32.58 -6.01
CA LEU A 65 -6.62 31.29 -6.69
C LEU A 65 -6.47 31.45 -8.21
N GLU A 66 -7.22 32.39 -8.81
CA GLU A 66 -7.11 32.75 -10.23
C GLU A 66 -5.76 33.38 -10.56
N GLU A 67 -5.29 34.34 -9.74
CA GLU A 67 -3.96 34.96 -9.86
C GLU A 67 -2.82 33.92 -9.70
N GLU A 68 -2.93 33.02 -8.70
CA GLU A 68 -1.97 31.92 -8.47
C GLU A 68 -1.91 30.98 -9.70
N ALA A 69 -3.06 30.54 -10.20
CA ALA A 69 -3.14 29.61 -11.33
C ALA A 69 -2.61 30.22 -12.64
N CYS A 70 -2.96 31.48 -12.93
CA CYS A 70 -2.51 32.17 -14.14
C CYS A 70 -0.99 32.41 -14.11
N LYS A 71 -0.45 32.80 -12.95
CA LYS A 71 1.00 32.92 -12.74
C LYS A 71 1.71 31.57 -12.91
N SER A 72 1.21 30.52 -12.26
CA SER A 72 1.79 29.17 -12.32
C SER A 72 1.81 28.61 -13.75
N GLN A 73 0.76 28.84 -14.54
CA GLN A 73 0.73 28.48 -15.95
C GLN A 73 1.73 29.28 -16.79
N ALA A 74 1.90 30.58 -16.54
CA ALA A 74 2.89 31.39 -17.26
C ALA A 74 4.33 30.91 -16.97
N GLU A 75 4.63 30.60 -15.70
CA GLU A 75 5.91 30.00 -15.29
C GLU A 75 6.11 28.60 -15.88
N TYR A 76 5.05 27.81 -16.05
CA TYR A 76 5.11 26.51 -16.74
C TYR A 76 5.40 26.70 -18.24
N ASP A 77 4.64 27.55 -18.94
CA ASP A 77 4.80 27.83 -20.36
C ASP A 77 6.21 28.34 -20.69
N GLN A 78 6.80 29.17 -19.82
CA GLN A 78 8.17 29.67 -19.98
C GLN A 78 9.22 28.56 -19.80
N ARG A 79 9.04 27.65 -18.85
CA ARG A 79 9.92 26.48 -18.64
C ARG A 79 9.80 25.49 -19.80
N GLU A 80 8.59 25.23 -20.27
CA GLU A 80 8.29 24.38 -21.43
C GLU A 80 8.95 24.93 -22.70
N ALA A 81 8.79 26.23 -22.99
CA ALA A 81 9.45 26.89 -24.12
C ALA A 81 10.98 26.85 -24.04
N THR A 82 11.55 27.00 -22.84
CA THR A 82 13.01 26.89 -22.62
C THR A 82 13.50 25.46 -22.86
N SER A 83 12.70 24.46 -22.47
CA SER A 83 13.00 23.05 -22.74
C SER A 83 12.91 22.71 -24.23
N ASP A 84 11.87 23.17 -24.93
CA ASP A 84 11.68 22.91 -26.36
C ASP A 84 12.84 23.48 -27.21
N VAL A 85 13.39 24.65 -26.86
CA VAL A 85 14.55 25.25 -27.53
C VAL A 85 15.83 24.42 -27.30
N LYS A 86 15.99 23.85 -26.10
CA LYS A 86 17.10 22.92 -25.83
C LYS A 86 16.92 21.62 -26.61
N GLU A 87 15.74 21.03 -26.56
CA GLU A 87 15.39 19.79 -27.25
C GLU A 87 15.60 19.93 -28.77
N GLU A 88 15.20 21.07 -29.36
CA GLU A 88 15.48 21.36 -30.78
C GLU A 88 16.99 21.47 -31.08
N ARG A 89 17.77 22.12 -30.21
CA ARG A 89 19.24 22.21 -30.39
C ARG A 89 19.90 20.83 -30.32
N ASP A 90 19.51 20.03 -29.34
CA ASP A 90 20.04 18.68 -29.13
C ASP A 90 19.63 17.77 -30.31
N ASP A 91 18.39 17.89 -30.82
CA ASP A 91 17.90 17.18 -32.00
C ASP A 91 18.62 17.58 -33.30
N ARG A 92 18.89 18.87 -33.52
CA ARG A 92 19.66 19.33 -34.68
C ARG A 92 21.07 18.73 -34.66
N HIS A 93 21.73 18.72 -33.49
CA HIS A 93 23.05 18.11 -33.33
C HIS A 93 23.02 16.57 -33.51
N ARG A 94 22.00 15.91 -32.95
CA ARG A 94 21.74 14.47 -33.13
C ARG A 94 21.54 14.13 -34.60
N THR A 95 20.70 14.88 -35.31
CA THR A 95 20.42 14.71 -36.75
C THR A 95 21.69 14.77 -37.59
N HIS A 96 22.54 15.80 -37.41
CA HIS A 96 23.82 15.88 -38.11
C HIS A 96 24.76 14.70 -37.81
N THR A 97 24.79 14.25 -36.55
CA THR A 97 25.62 13.12 -36.13
C THR A 97 25.14 11.81 -36.75
N LEU A 98 23.83 11.56 -36.72
CA LEU A 98 23.19 10.38 -37.30
C LEU A 98 23.35 10.33 -38.82
N LEU A 99 23.16 11.44 -39.53
CA LEU A 99 23.35 11.51 -40.99
C LEU A 99 24.78 11.14 -41.41
N ARG A 100 25.79 11.67 -40.72
CA ARG A 100 27.19 11.29 -40.97
C ARG A 100 27.43 9.81 -40.73
N THR A 101 26.92 9.26 -39.63
CA THR A 101 27.08 7.82 -39.36
C THR A 101 26.25 6.95 -40.30
N LEU A 102 25.11 7.40 -40.80
CA LEU A 102 24.34 6.72 -41.85
C LEU A 102 25.16 6.62 -43.15
N GLU A 103 25.87 7.68 -43.54
CA GLU A 103 26.81 7.69 -44.67
C GLU A 103 28.02 6.76 -44.43
N GLU A 104 28.66 6.84 -43.27
CA GLU A 104 29.76 5.93 -42.85
C GLU A 104 29.32 4.45 -42.97
N LYS A 105 28.12 4.11 -42.49
CA LYS A 105 27.54 2.76 -42.55
C LYS A 105 27.18 2.36 -43.98
N HIS A 106 26.62 3.27 -44.79
CA HIS A 106 26.31 3.00 -46.19
C HIS A 106 27.58 2.64 -46.98
N ASN A 107 28.64 3.44 -46.82
CA ASN A 107 29.93 3.20 -47.46
C ASN A 107 30.56 1.87 -47.01
N ALA A 108 30.44 1.51 -45.73
CA ALA A 108 30.88 0.22 -45.23
C ALA A 108 30.07 -0.96 -45.80
N ILE A 109 28.72 -0.86 -45.86
CA ILE A 109 27.85 -1.90 -46.44
C ILE A 109 28.18 -2.13 -47.92
N THR A 110 28.43 -1.05 -48.67
CA THR A 110 28.84 -1.11 -50.08
C THR A 110 30.22 -1.73 -50.24
N HIS A 111 31.19 -1.37 -49.39
CA HIS A 111 32.51 -2.02 -49.36
C HIS A 111 32.41 -3.53 -49.09
N TYR A 112 31.62 -3.94 -48.08
CA TYR A 112 31.41 -5.36 -47.80
C TYR A 112 30.67 -6.11 -48.92
N ALA A 113 29.74 -5.46 -49.62
CA ALA A 113 29.12 -6.05 -50.82
C ALA A 113 30.16 -6.33 -51.93
N ILE A 114 31.06 -5.37 -52.20
CA ILE A 114 32.12 -5.52 -53.21
C ILE A 114 33.13 -6.60 -52.82
N THR A 115 33.53 -6.68 -51.53
CA THR A 115 34.47 -7.71 -51.07
C THR A 115 33.84 -9.11 -51.07
N ILE A 116 32.60 -9.27 -50.63
CA ILE A 116 31.81 -10.52 -50.76
C ILE A 116 31.84 -11.00 -52.22
N SER A 117 31.46 -10.15 -53.18
CA SER A 117 31.48 -10.49 -54.61
C SER A 117 32.89 -10.69 -55.20
N ARG A 118 33.97 -10.42 -54.47
CA ARG A 118 35.35 -10.77 -54.82
C ARG A 118 35.73 -12.14 -54.24
N THR A 119 35.48 -12.35 -52.94
CA THR A 119 35.70 -13.62 -52.24
C THR A 119 34.94 -14.76 -52.92
N GLU A 120 33.68 -14.54 -53.30
CA GLU A 120 32.85 -15.52 -54.03
C GLU A 120 33.39 -15.86 -55.44
N ARG A 121 34.08 -14.93 -56.11
CA ARG A 121 34.75 -15.22 -57.40
C ARG A 121 36.02 -16.03 -57.21
N GLN A 122 36.80 -15.74 -56.15
CA GLN A 122 38.00 -16.51 -55.81
C GLN A 122 37.64 -17.95 -55.41
N ILE A 123 36.59 -18.12 -54.60
CA ILE A 123 36.00 -19.42 -54.25
C ILE A 123 35.66 -20.22 -55.51
N ARG A 124 34.85 -19.65 -56.44
CA ARG A 124 34.48 -20.36 -57.68
C ARG A 124 35.68 -20.75 -58.54
N HIS A 125 36.69 -19.88 -58.64
CA HIS A 125 37.92 -20.18 -59.38
C HIS A 125 38.71 -21.34 -58.74
N ILE A 126 38.83 -21.36 -57.41
CA ILE A 126 39.52 -22.44 -56.68
C ILE A 126 38.73 -23.75 -56.75
N GLU A 127 37.39 -23.71 -56.67
CA GLU A 127 36.51 -24.86 -56.86
C GLU A 127 36.67 -25.48 -58.25
N GLN A 128 36.66 -24.66 -59.31
CA GLN A 128 36.96 -25.10 -60.68
C GLN A 128 38.37 -25.70 -60.79
N ALA A 129 39.36 -25.05 -60.20
CA ALA A 129 40.76 -25.48 -60.26
C ALA A 129 41.07 -26.71 -59.37
N LEU A 130 40.20 -27.04 -58.40
CA LEU A 130 40.21 -28.30 -57.64
C LEU A 130 39.57 -29.43 -58.45
N ILE A 131 38.44 -29.18 -59.12
CA ILE A 131 37.79 -30.16 -60.01
C ILE A 131 38.76 -30.64 -61.10
N LEU A 132 39.52 -29.72 -61.71
CA LEU A 132 40.53 -30.06 -62.71
C LEU A 132 41.69 -30.91 -62.14
N ILE A 133 42.20 -30.58 -60.94
CA ILE A 133 43.22 -31.41 -60.28
C ILE A 133 42.67 -32.79 -59.93
N GLU A 134 41.42 -32.90 -59.49
CA GLU A 134 40.80 -34.21 -59.23
C GLU A 134 40.62 -35.04 -60.49
N GLN A 135 40.35 -34.42 -61.65
CA GLN A 135 40.30 -35.12 -62.94
C GLN A 135 41.68 -35.66 -63.31
N ASP A 136 42.73 -34.82 -63.29
CA ASP A 136 44.11 -35.23 -63.60
C ASP A 136 44.63 -36.32 -62.63
N LEU A 137 44.34 -36.20 -61.33
CA LEU A 137 44.64 -37.24 -60.34
C LEU A 137 43.90 -38.56 -60.59
N ARG A 138 42.66 -38.53 -61.11
CA ARG A 138 41.90 -39.74 -61.47
C ARG A 138 42.41 -40.37 -62.76
N GLU A 139 42.88 -39.57 -63.72
CA GLU A 139 43.45 -40.05 -64.98
C GLU A 139 44.84 -40.67 -64.78
N ARG A 140 45.75 -39.99 -64.08
CA ARG A 140 47.08 -40.55 -63.77
C ARG A 140 47.01 -41.83 -62.92
N ARG A 141 46.08 -41.91 -61.95
CA ARG A 141 45.87 -43.15 -61.17
C ARG A 141 45.30 -44.32 -61.99
N ARG A 142 44.86 -44.11 -63.23
CA ARG A 142 44.46 -45.19 -64.16
C ARG A 142 45.61 -45.65 -65.07
N LEU A 143 46.72 -44.91 -65.13
CA LEU A 143 47.87 -45.22 -65.96
C LEU A 143 48.97 -45.88 -65.10
N HIS A 144 49.08 -47.20 -65.20
CA HIS A 144 50.27 -47.94 -64.77
C HIS A 144 51.18 -48.24 -65.97
N PRO A 145 52.51 -48.14 -65.83
CA PRO A 145 53.43 -48.24 -66.96
C PRO A 145 53.64 -49.70 -67.42
N THR A 146 53.20 -50.02 -68.63
CA THR A 146 53.66 -51.20 -69.37
C THR A 146 55.03 -50.90 -70.00
N THR A 147 56.09 -51.48 -69.45
CA THR A 147 57.47 -51.34 -69.95
C THR A 147 57.64 -51.97 -71.33
N HIS A 148 58.10 -51.20 -72.32
CA HIS A 148 58.68 -51.73 -73.56
C HIS A 148 59.94 -50.96 -73.98
N GLN A 149 60.93 -51.71 -74.48
CA GLN A 149 62.18 -51.20 -75.07
C GLN A 149 62.07 -51.19 -76.61
N HIS A 150 63.22 -51.01 -77.30
CA HIS A 150 63.47 -51.14 -78.74
C HIS A 150 63.20 -49.87 -79.59
N SER A 151 63.93 -49.63 -80.69
CA SER A 151 65.34 -49.95 -80.99
C SER A 151 65.85 -49.10 -82.18
N SER A 152 67.17 -49.00 -82.29
CA SER A 152 68.02 -48.48 -83.38
C SER A 152 67.46 -48.47 -84.82
N GLY A 153 67.76 -47.42 -85.60
CA GLY A 153 67.95 -47.56 -87.06
C GLY A 153 67.81 -46.28 -87.91
N PRO A 154 68.63 -46.04 -88.96
CA PRO A 154 69.00 -44.68 -89.40
C PRO A 154 68.86 -44.42 -90.93
N ILE A 155 69.58 -43.39 -91.44
CA ILE A 155 69.90 -43.07 -92.87
C ILE A 155 68.80 -42.29 -93.63
N SER A 156 69.02 -41.27 -94.50
CA SER A 156 70.13 -40.33 -94.84
C SER A 156 69.60 -39.36 -95.94
N GLU A 157 70.21 -38.24 -96.39
CA GLU A 157 71.25 -37.29 -95.91
C GLU A 157 71.20 -36.03 -96.82
N THR A 158 71.45 -34.82 -96.27
CA THR A 158 72.14 -33.67 -96.93
C THR A 158 72.20 -32.48 -95.95
N ALA A 159 73.25 -31.67 -95.79
CA ALA A 159 74.71 -31.77 -95.96
C ALA A 159 75.23 -30.31 -95.98
N HIS A 160 75.75 -29.82 -94.84
CA HIS A 160 76.75 -28.75 -94.77
C HIS A 160 77.51 -28.87 -93.44
N GLU A 161 78.77 -28.45 -93.43
CA GLU A 161 79.74 -28.68 -92.35
C GLU A 161 79.75 -27.49 -91.33
N HIS A 162 80.41 -27.50 -90.16
CA HIS A 162 81.50 -28.36 -89.65
C HIS A 162 81.42 -28.65 -88.11
N HIS A 163 82.01 -29.78 -87.73
CA HIS A 163 82.76 -30.09 -86.49
C HIS A 163 82.13 -30.02 -85.07
N HIS A 164 81.90 -31.23 -84.53
CA HIS A 164 81.97 -31.78 -83.16
C HIS A 164 82.58 -30.92 -82.01
N SER A 165 82.15 -31.11 -80.75
CA SER A 165 82.59 -32.26 -79.92
C SER A 165 81.48 -33.02 -79.15
N ASP A 166 81.67 -34.32 -78.96
CA ASP A 166 80.79 -35.25 -78.23
C ASP A 166 80.60 -35.01 -76.73
N GLY A 167 79.51 -35.55 -76.18
CA GLY A 167 79.19 -35.48 -74.74
C GLY A 167 77.99 -36.34 -74.29
N THR A 168 77.74 -37.49 -74.92
CA THR A 168 76.50 -38.27 -74.70
C THR A 168 76.54 -39.11 -73.41
N HIS A 169 75.82 -38.68 -72.37
CA HIS A 169 75.49 -39.50 -71.20
C HIS A 169 74.03 -40.00 -71.26
N THR A 170 73.85 -41.32 -71.19
CA THR A 170 72.51 -41.96 -71.14
C THR A 170 71.92 -41.90 -69.74
N HIS A 171 70.83 -41.15 -69.57
CA HIS A 171 70.09 -41.08 -68.31
C HIS A 171 68.87 -42.02 -68.30
N THR A 172 68.85 -42.97 -67.37
CA THR A 172 67.67 -43.81 -67.08
C THR A 172 66.83 -43.16 -65.99
N HIS A 173 65.70 -42.52 -66.34
CA HIS A 173 64.81 -41.85 -65.39
C HIS A 173 63.49 -42.62 -65.18
N THR A 174 63.37 -43.30 -64.03
CA THR A 174 62.19 -44.11 -63.66
C THR A 174 61.42 -43.53 -62.46
N HIS A 175 61.33 -42.20 -62.35
CA HIS A 175 60.73 -41.50 -61.19
C HIS A 175 59.54 -40.57 -61.52
N THR A 176 59.32 -40.26 -62.80
CA THR A 176 58.49 -39.12 -63.25
C THR A 176 56.98 -39.22 -62.97
N HIS A 177 56.44 -40.40 -62.63
CA HIS A 177 54.99 -40.58 -62.44
C HIS A 177 54.52 -40.38 -60.99
N GLU A 178 55.30 -40.85 -60.01
CA GLU A 178 54.93 -40.78 -58.59
C GLU A 178 55.16 -39.37 -58.02
N GLU A 179 56.21 -38.68 -58.49
CA GLU A 179 56.46 -37.25 -58.23
C GLU A 179 55.32 -36.37 -58.78
N ALA A 180 54.75 -36.71 -59.94
CA ALA A 180 53.59 -36.00 -60.50
C ALA A 180 52.31 -36.20 -59.66
N ILE A 181 52.04 -37.42 -59.18
CA ILE A 181 50.86 -37.69 -58.34
C ILE A 181 50.99 -37.04 -56.96
N THR A 182 52.18 -37.07 -56.35
CA THR A 182 52.43 -36.45 -55.04
C THR A 182 52.34 -34.92 -55.10
N THR A 183 52.95 -34.28 -56.11
CA THR A 183 52.86 -32.82 -56.30
C THR A 183 51.42 -32.35 -56.59
N LEU A 184 50.65 -33.06 -57.43
CA LEU A 184 49.22 -32.77 -57.64
C LEU A 184 48.39 -32.95 -56.35
N THR A 185 48.70 -33.96 -55.53
CA THR A 185 48.03 -34.17 -54.23
C THR A 185 48.37 -33.05 -53.23
N GLN A 186 49.58 -32.52 -53.26
CA GLN A 186 49.98 -31.34 -52.47
C GLN A 186 49.27 -30.06 -52.96
N GLN A 187 49.09 -29.88 -54.26
CA GLN A 187 48.32 -28.77 -54.82
C GLN A 187 46.83 -28.85 -54.47
N HIS A 188 46.23 -30.06 -54.51
CA HIS A 188 44.84 -30.29 -54.11
C HIS A 188 44.59 -29.95 -52.64
N THR A 189 45.44 -30.45 -51.74
CA THR A 189 45.33 -30.19 -50.30
C THR A 189 45.55 -28.71 -49.95
N SER A 190 46.53 -28.06 -50.60
CA SER A 190 46.77 -26.61 -50.46
C SER A 190 45.56 -25.77 -50.89
N ARG A 191 45.01 -26.00 -52.09
CA ARG A 191 43.81 -25.31 -52.59
C ARG A 191 42.55 -25.61 -51.78
N SER A 192 42.43 -26.83 -51.23
CA SER A 192 41.32 -27.20 -50.34
C SER A 192 41.36 -26.41 -49.03
N LEU A 193 42.55 -26.20 -48.46
CA LEU A 193 42.73 -25.35 -47.28
C LEU A 193 42.43 -23.87 -47.57
N GLU A 194 42.87 -23.37 -48.73
CA GLU A 194 42.54 -22.02 -49.20
C GLU A 194 41.02 -21.82 -49.37
N LEU A 195 40.33 -22.79 -49.95
CA LEU A 195 38.87 -22.78 -50.12
C LEU A 195 38.14 -22.70 -48.77
N VAL A 196 38.56 -23.49 -47.77
CA VAL A 196 37.98 -23.43 -46.41
C VAL A 196 38.20 -22.06 -45.78
N ARG A 197 39.41 -21.50 -45.90
CA ARG A 197 39.75 -20.16 -45.39
C ARG A 197 38.89 -19.06 -46.04
N LEU A 198 38.72 -19.08 -47.36
CA LEU A 198 37.91 -18.09 -48.07
C LEU A 198 36.41 -18.22 -47.75
N ARG A 199 35.90 -19.43 -47.54
CA ARG A 199 34.51 -19.64 -47.10
C ARG A 199 34.27 -19.06 -45.69
N LEU A 200 35.17 -19.29 -44.74
CA LEU A 200 35.08 -18.70 -43.40
C LEU A 200 35.11 -17.15 -43.47
N GLN A 201 36.01 -16.59 -44.29
CA GLN A 201 36.09 -15.14 -44.52
C GLN A 201 34.82 -14.57 -45.18
N LEU A 202 34.21 -15.31 -46.10
CA LEU A 202 32.95 -14.92 -46.76
C LEU A 202 31.79 -14.82 -45.75
N ASP A 203 31.68 -15.77 -44.83
CA ASP A 203 30.60 -15.77 -43.83
C ASP A 203 30.82 -14.70 -42.74
N GLU A 204 32.07 -14.39 -42.37
CA GLU A 204 32.42 -13.22 -41.53
C GLU A 204 32.03 -11.90 -42.23
N GLN A 205 32.35 -11.75 -43.51
CA GLN A 205 31.98 -10.58 -44.31
C GLN A 205 30.44 -10.42 -44.42
N ARG A 206 29.72 -11.52 -44.65
CA ARG A 206 28.24 -11.54 -44.70
C ARG A 206 27.60 -11.19 -43.35
N SER A 207 28.10 -11.76 -42.26
CA SER A 207 27.67 -11.44 -40.89
C SER A 207 27.88 -9.96 -40.58
N THR A 208 29.05 -9.42 -40.90
CA THR A 208 29.39 -8.01 -40.69
C THR A 208 28.51 -7.08 -41.51
N LYS A 209 28.27 -7.38 -42.80
CA LYS A 209 27.33 -6.63 -43.65
C LYS A 209 25.91 -6.63 -43.05
N SER A 210 25.41 -7.79 -42.62
CA SER A 210 24.08 -7.94 -42.03
C SER A 210 23.92 -7.12 -40.74
N ARG A 211 24.95 -7.11 -39.88
CA ARG A 211 24.98 -6.24 -38.69
C ARG A 211 24.97 -4.75 -39.04
N LEU A 212 25.85 -4.32 -39.96
CA LEU A 212 25.90 -2.92 -40.40
C LEU A 212 24.58 -2.46 -41.01
N GLN A 213 23.89 -3.33 -41.75
CA GLN A 213 22.58 -3.02 -42.33
C GLN A 213 21.50 -2.84 -41.25
N LYS A 214 21.46 -3.67 -40.20
CA LYS A 214 20.54 -3.48 -39.06
C LYS A 214 20.85 -2.19 -38.28
N GLU A 215 22.13 -1.86 -38.11
CA GLU A 215 22.56 -0.59 -37.50
C GLU A 215 22.12 0.62 -38.35
N TYR A 216 22.23 0.53 -39.69
CA TYR A 216 21.74 1.53 -40.64
C TYR A 216 20.20 1.68 -40.57
N GLU A 217 19.45 0.58 -40.60
CA GLU A 217 17.97 0.56 -40.52
C GLU A 217 17.43 1.08 -39.17
N ALA A 218 18.24 1.07 -38.11
CA ALA A 218 17.89 1.73 -36.84
C ALA A 218 18.09 3.24 -36.90
N ILE A 219 19.23 3.70 -37.43
CA ILE A 219 19.57 5.12 -37.58
C ILE A 219 18.61 5.82 -38.56
N ASP A 220 18.28 5.17 -39.67
CA ASP A 220 17.38 5.68 -40.71
C ASP A 220 15.95 5.94 -40.16
N ARG A 221 15.47 5.07 -39.26
CA ARG A 221 14.19 5.29 -38.55
C ARG A 221 14.26 6.38 -37.48
N GLU A 222 15.35 6.50 -36.75
CA GLU A 222 15.52 7.61 -35.80
C GLU A 222 15.44 8.97 -36.51
N ILE A 223 16.04 9.08 -37.71
CA ILE A 223 15.98 10.27 -38.57
C ILE A 223 14.59 10.49 -39.19
N LYS A 224 13.94 9.44 -39.71
CA LYS A 224 12.68 9.59 -40.50
C LYS A 224 11.40 9.61 -39.67
N GLU A 225 11.42 9.02 -38.48
CA GLU A 225 10.22 8.83 -37.65
C GLU A 225 10.35 9.62 -36.34
N GLN A 226 11.32 9.29 -35.51
CA GLN A 226 11.40 9.74 -34.11
C GLN A 226 11.83 11.20 -33.93
N LEU A 227 12.66 11.73 -34.83
CA LEU A 227 13.06 13.14 -34.85
C LEU A 227 11.92 14.06 -35.37
N PRO A 228 11.27 13.75 -36.51
CA PRO A 228 10.07 14.48 -36.96
C PRO A 228 8.89 14.43 -36.00
N GLU A 229 8.61 13.28 -35.35
CA GLU A 229 7.54 13.17 -34.36
C GLU A 229 7.75 14.15 -33.20
N ARG A 230 8.96 14.19 -32.63
CA ARG A 230 9.28 15.13 -31.55
C ARG A 230 9.26 16.58 -32.01
N GLN A 231 9.61 16.87 -33.27
CA GLN A 231 9.41 18.19 -33.86
C GLN A 231 7.92 18.58 -33.95
N GLN A 232 7.03 17.65 -34.36
CA GLN A 232 5.59 17.89 -34.37
C GLN A 232 5.06 18.15 -32.95
N GLN A 233 5.42 17.31 -31.97
CA GLN A 233 5.02 17.51 -30.57
C GLN A 233 5.47 18.89 -30.04
N ARG A 234 6.68 19.37 -30.38
CA ARG A 234 7.13 20.74 -30.06
C ARG A 234 6.29 21.82 -30.73
N GLN A 235 5.85 21.63 -31.98
CA GLN A 235 4.96 22.57 -32.67
C GLN A 235 3.57 22.63 -32.04
N GLU A 236 3.01 21.49 -31.63
CA GLU A 236 1.73 21.42 -30.92
C GLU A 236 1.79 22.12 -29.56
N ARG A 237 2.85 21.86 -28.76
CA ARG A 237 3.12 22.58 -27.50
C ARG A 237 3.27 24.09 -27.74
N ALA A 238 4.03 24.50 -28.75
CA ALA A 238 4.23 25.91 -29.11
C ALA A 238 2.92 26.60 -29.54
N CYS A 239 2.09 25.94 -30.35
CA CYS A 239 0.77 26.45 -30.73
C CYS A 239 -0.15 26.62 -29.51
N ALA A 240 -0.19 25.63 -28.62
CA ALA A 240 -0.98 25.70 -27.40
C ALA A 240 -0.50 26.81 -26.45
N ARG A 241 0.83 27.06 -26.35
CA ARG A 241 1.39 28.23 -25.65
C ARG A 241 1.02 29.55 -26.32
N ALA A 242 1.02 29.63 -27.64
CA ALA A 242 0.66 30.86 -28.38
C ALA A 242 -0.80 31.26 -28.13
N VAL A 243 -1.73 30.31 -28.13
CA VAL A 243 -3.13 30.54 -27.75
C VAL A 243 -3.24 31.06 -26.30
N ARG A 244 -2.55 30.41 -25.35
CA ARG A 244 -2.51 30.86 -23.95
C ARG A 244 -1.87 32.25 -23.78
N ALA A 245 -0.88 32.59 -24.60
CA ALA A 245 -0.24 33.90 -24.60
C ALA A 245 -1.16 34.99 -25.16
N GLN A 246 -1.91 34.71 -26.23
CA GLN A 246 -2.89 35.65 -26.77
C GLN A 246 -4.02 35.94 -25.77
N ALA A 247 -4.51 34.93 -25.05
CA ALA A 247 -5.53 35.09 -24.02
C ALA A 247 -5.13 36.10 -22.93
N ARG A 248 -3.85 36.08 -22.50
CA ARG A 248 -3.28 37.01 -21.49
C ARG A 248 -3.28 38.48 -21.91
N LEU A 249 -3.41 38.76 -23.20
CA LEU A 249 -3.45 40.13 -23.75
C LEU A 249 -4.89 40.68 -23.84
N THR A 250 -5.88 39.88 -23.47
CA THR A 250 -7.32 40.18 -23.58
C THR A 250 -8.04 39.97 -22.26
N ALA A 251 -9.29 40.44 -22.15
CA ALA A 251 -10.17 39.97 -21.09
C ALA A 251 -10.49 38.48 -21.34
N ASP A 252 -10.12 37.61 -20.39
CA ASP A 252 -10.17 36.15 -20.52
C ASP A 252 -11.18 35.54 -19.52
N PRO A 253 -12.50 35.69 -19.74
CA PRO A 253 -13.53 35.25 -18.79
C PRO A 253 -13.60 33.71 -18.65
N ASP A 254 -13.19 32.98 -19.68
CA ASP A 254 -13.22 31.51 -19.74
C ASP A 254 -11.91 30.86 -19.27
N PHE A 255 -10.93 31.65 -18.82
CA PHE A 255 -9.58 31.22 -18.41
C PHE A 255 -8.86 30.37 -19.48
N THR A 256 -8.97 30.81 -20.74
CA THR A 256 -8.29 30.23 -21.90
C THR A 256 -6.77 30.36 -21.83
N GLN A 257 -6.23 31.27 -21.01
CA GLN A 257 -4.80 31.36 -20.68
C GLN A 257 -4.26 30.18 -19.87
N LEU A 258 -5.13 29.32 -19.33
CA LEU A 258 -4.80 28.08 -18.62
C LEU A 258 -4.91 26.85 -19.54
N SER A 259 -4.21 25.76 -19.21
CA SER A 259 -4.51 24.45 -19.80
C SER A 259 -5.89 23.94 -19.35
N ALA A 260 -6.47 22.98 -20.06
CA ALA A 260 -7.76 22.39 -19.70
C ALA A 260 -7.73 21.75 -18.29
N ASP A 261 -6.64 21.04 -17.96
CA ASP A 261 -6.45 20.45 -16.64
C ASP A 261 -6.24 21.51 -15.56
N ASN A 262 -5.49 22.58 -15.84
CA ASN A 262 -5.29 23.66 -14.87
C ASN A 262 -6.57 24.47 -14.63
N ARG A 263 -7.44 24.66 -15.64
CA ARG A 263 -8.83 25.16 -15.41
C ARG A 263 -9.61 24.25 -14.48
N ARG A 264 -9.56 22.92 -14.70
CA ARG A 264 -10.27 21.94 -13.86
C ARG A 264 -9.76 21.91 -12.42
N ILE A 265 -8.43 22.02 -12.24
CA ILE A 265 -7.78 22.10 -10.92
C ILE A 265 -8.17 23.41 -10.21
N LEU A 266 -8.17 24.54 -10.92
CA LEU A 266 -8.60 25.84 -10.39
C LEU A 266 -10.07 25.82 -9.95
N GLN A 267 -10.98 25.36 -10.82
CA GLN A 267 -12.40 25.21 -10.50
C GLN A 267 -12.61 24.32 -9.27
N LYS A 268 -11.86 23.21 -9.18
CA LYS A 268 -11.87 22.34 -8.01
C LYS A 268 -11.40 23.10 -6.75
N LYS A 269 -10.21 23.71 -6.75
CA LYS A 269 -9.68 24.50 -5.62
C LYS A 269 -10.69 25.57 -5.14
N ILE A 270 -11.32 26.31 -6.06
CA ILE A 270 -12.33 27.32 -5.74
C ILE A 270 -13.54 26.67 -5.05
N SER A 271 -14.04 25.55 -5.58
CA SER A 271 -15.20 24.84 -4.98
C SER A 271 -14.89 24.29 -3.58
N GLU A 272 -13.67 23.81 -3.35
CA GLU A 272 -13.21 23.32 -2.04
C GLU A 272 -13.07 24.47 -1.03
N HIS A 273 -12.46 25.60 -1.42
CA HIS A 273 -12.43 26.81 -0.57
C HIS A 273 -13.84 27.35 -0.28
N TYR A 274 -14.74 27.33 -1.26
CA TYR A 274 -16.13 27.77 -1.08
C TYR A 274 -16.90 26.86 -0.11
N ALA A 275 -16.63 25.56 -0.09
CA ALA A 275 -17.17 24.63 0.90
C ALA A 275 -16.67 24.99 2.31
N THR A 276 -15.36 25.14 2.51
CA THR A 276 -14.76 25.54 3.80
C THR A 276 -15.34 26.86 4.32
N LEU A 277 -15.48 27.88 3.46
CA LEU A 277 -16.08 29.16 3.83
C LEU A 277 -17.58 29.03 4.18
N ASN A 278 -18.34 28.17 3.47
CA ASN A 278 -19.73 27.88 3.82
C ASN A 278 -19.84 27.20 5.19
N ASP A 279 -18.93 26.29 5.53
CA ASP A 279 -18.93 25.56 6.80
C ASP A 279 -18.49 26.44 7.98
N GLN A 280 -17.52 27.33 7.78
CA GLN A 280 -17.22 28.41 8.72
C GLN A 280 -18.44 29.32 8.97
N TYR A 281 -19.12 29.76 7.90
CA TYR A 281 -20.36 30.54 8.01
C TYR A 281 -21.46 29.79 8.78
N ARG A 282 -21.67 28.48 8.52
CA ARG A 282 -22.62 27.63 9.25
C ARG A 282 -22.26 27.53 10.74
N GLN A 283 -20.98 27.34 11.06
CA GLN A 283 -20.49 27.27 12.44
C GLN A 283 -20.69 28.61 13.17
N LEU A 284 -20.36 29.72 12.53
CA LEU A 284 -20.56 31.08 13.06
C LEU A 284 -22.05 31.39 13.28
N LYS A 285 -22.93 31.01 12.34
CA LYS A 285 -24.38 31.17 12.49
C LYS A 285 -24.94 30.31 13.64
N SER A 286 -24.53 29.04 13.74
CA SER A 286 -24.95 28.17 14.85
C SER A 286 -24.43 28.66 16.20
N GLN A 287 -23.19 29.18 16.26
CA GLN A 287 -22.66 29.83 17.47
C GLN A 287 -23.47 31.08 17.83
N ALA A 288 -23.90 31.88 16.84
CA ALA A 288 -24.75 33.04 17.08
C ALA A 288 -26.13 32.63 17.60
N GLU A 289 -26.75 31.60 17.04
CA GLU A 289 -28.03 31.05 17.53
C GLU A 289 -27.92 30.59 18.99
N GLN A 290 -26.86 29.84 19.34
CA GLN A 290 -26.60 29.39 20.71
C GLN A 290 -26.38 30.55 21.69
N LYS A 291 -25.60 31.57 21.30
CA LYS A 291 -25.23 32.70 22.18
C LYS A 291 -26.24 33.85 22.21
N CYS A 292 -27.18 33.91 21.26
CA CYS A 292 -28.17 34.98 21.12
C CYS A 292 -28.97 35.19 22.41
N TYR A 293 -29.59 34.14 22.96
CA TYR A 293 -30.46 34.27 24.13
C TYR A 293 -29.71 34.55 25.45
N PRO A 294 -28.58 33.90 25.79
CA PRO A 294 -27.77 34.29 26.94
C PRO A 294 -27.26 35.75 26.87
N ILE A 295 -26.81 36.20 25.69
CA ILE A 295 -26.35 37.59 25.50
C ILE A 295 -27.50 38.60 25.58
N TYR A 296 -28.68 38.25 25.07
CA TYR A 296 -29.90 39.08 25.22
C TYR A 296 -30.19 39.38 26.70
N LEU A 297 -30.19 38.36 27.57
CA LEU A 297 -30.45 38.55 29.00
C LEU A 297 -29.38 39.44 29.66
N ALA A 298 -28.10 39.22 29.34
CA ALA A 298 -26.98 39.99 29.90
C ALA A 298 -27.01 41.46 29.44
N GLN A 299 -27.26 41.73 28.15
CA GLN A 299 -27.38 43.08 27.63
C GLN A 299 -28.63 43.79 28.15
N LEU A 300 -29.78 43.11 28.23
CA LEU A 300 -30.97 43.71 28.83
C LEU A 300 -30.71 44.11 30.29
N GLN A 301 -30.07 43.25 31.09
CA GLN A 301 -29.72 43.57 32.48
C GLN A 301 -28.85 44.82 32.59
N GLN A 302 -27.89 45.00 31.68
CA GLN A 302 -27.03 46.19 31.63
C GLN A 302 -27.78 47.46 31.21
N GLN A 303 -28.79 47.35 30.34
CA GLN A 303 -29.54 48.49 29.81
C GLN A 303 -30.83 48.83 30.59
N LEU A 304 -31.32 47.99 31.51
CA LEU A 304 -32.54 48.30 32.29
C LEU A 304 -32.44 49.62 33.07
N SER A 305 -31.24 50.00 33.54
CA SER A 305 -30.99 51.26 34.25
C SER A 305 -30.89 52.48 33.32
N THR A 306 -30.70 52.27 32.01
CA THR A 306 -30.55 53.31 30.98
C THR A 306 -31.82 53.48 30.12
N MET A 307 -32.91 52.78 30.44
CA MET A 307 -34.22 52.86 29.77
C MET A 307 -35.21 53.78 30.53
N PRO A 308 -35.20 55.11 30.32
CA PRO A 308 -36.07 56.05 31.06
C PRO A 308 -37.55 55.95 30.67
N TYR A 309 -37.89 55.19 29.63
CA TYR A 309 -39.26 54.99 29.15
C TYR A 309 -39.99 53.83 29.83
N LEU A 310 -39.30 53.02 30.64
CA LEU A 310 -39.90 51.93 31.41
C LEU A 310 -40.23 52.39 32.84
N PRO A 311 -41.46 52.17 33.34
CA PRO A 311 -41.79 52.42 34.74
C PRO A 311 -40.92 51.62 35.71
N TRP A 312 -40.68 52.14 36.91
CA TRP A 312 -39.83 51.47 37.91
C TRP A 312 -40.28 50.04 38.24
N GLN A 313 -41.60 49.81 38.33
CA GLN A 313 -42.20 48.49 38.52
C GLN A 313 -41.89 47.53 37.36
N ALA A 314 -41.89 48.05 36.12
CA ALA A 314 -41.56 47.29 34.92
C ALA A 314 -40.08 46.85 34.93
N ASN A 315 -39.18 47.76 35.30
CA ASN A 315 -37.74 47.46 35.43
C ASN A 315 -37.46 46.43 36.53
N GLN A 316 -38.06 46.58 37.72
CA GLN A 316 -37.92 45.60 38.80
C GLN A 316 -38.47 44.21 38.44
N ALA A 317 -39.60 44.15 37.73
CA ALA A 317 -40.14 42.88 37.25
C ALA A 317 -39.23 42.24 36.19
N LEU A 318 -38.70 43.00 35.23
CA LEU A 318 -37.75 42.50 34.24
C LEU A 318 -36.44 42.03 34.88
N GLU A 319 -35.90 42.74 35.87
CA GLU A 319 -34.71 42.34 36.63
C GLU A 319 -34.92 40.99 37.34
N GLN A 320 -36.04 40.82 38.06
CA GLN A 320 -36.37 39.56 38.72
C GLN A 320 -36.60 38.40 37.73
N ILE A 321 -37.20 38.67 36.57
CA ILE A 321 -37.32 37.68 35.48
C ILE A 321 -35.94 37.28 34.95
N ILE A 322 -35.06 38.25 34.67
CA ILE A 322 -33.70 37.98 34.16
C ILE A 322 -32.90 37.12 35.14
N ILE A 323 -32.93 37.44 36.44
CA ILE A 323 -32.25 36.62 37.47
C ILE A 323 -32.77 35.17 37.45
N CYS A 324 -34.10 34.97 37.37
CA CYS A 324 -34.68 33.63 37.29
C CYS A 324 -34.31 32.90 35.98
N MET A 325 -34.23 33.62 34.85
CA MET A 325 -33.87 33.03 33.55
C MET A 325 -32.36 32.78 33.39
N GLN A 326 -31.50 33.55 34.05
CA GLN A 326 -30.07 33.26 34.18
C GLN A 326 -29.83 32.02 35.04
N GLN A 327 -30.57 31.86 36.14
CA GLN A 327 -30.53 30.63 36.94
C GLN A 327 -31.03 29.42 36.12
N TYR A 328 -32.13 29.56 35.38
CA TYR A 328 -32.63 28.53 34.45
C TYR A 328 -31.57 28.07 33.44
N LEU A 329 -30.80 29.00 32.86
CA LEU A 329 -29.70 28.66 31.94
C LEU A 329 -28.57 27.90 32.66
N SER A 330 -28.15 28.36 33.85
CA SER A 330 -27.12 27.69 34.65
C SER A 330 -27.48 26.23 34.98
N GLU A 331 -28.74 25.99 35.35
CA GLU A 331 -29.28 24.64 35.61
C GLU A 331 -29.31 23.79 34.33
N LYS A 332 -29.67 24.37 33.18
CA LYS A 332 -29.66 23.65 31.89
C LYS A 332 -28.26 23.34 31.37
N ASP A 333 -27.29 24.22 31.60
CA ASP A 333 -25.89 23.94 31.32
C ASP A 333 -25.32 22.86 32.25
N ALA A 334 -25.79 22.79 33.50
CA ALA A 334 -25.45 21.70 34.43
C ALA A 334 -26.05 20.37 33.99
N GLU A 335 -27.35 20.33 33.70
CA GLU A 335 -28.03 19.16 33.13
C GLU A 335 -27.30 18.63 31.89
N GLN A 336 -26.90 19.51 30.97
CA GLN A 336 -26.21 19.11 29.74
C GLN A 336 -24.79 18.58 30.00
N ARG A 337 -24.05 19.12 30.99
CA ARG A 337 -22.77 18.52 31.43
C ARG A 337 -22.98 17.11 31.97
N GLU A 338 -24.01 16.91 32.78
CA GLU A 338 -24.31 15.59 33.35
C GLU A 338 -24.82 14.59 32.32
N ARG A 339 -25.56 15.03 31.28
CA ARG A 339 -25.89 14.18 30.12
C ARG A 339 -24.65 13.72 29.35
N ILE A 340 -23.66 14.59 29.16
CA ILE A 340 -22.39 14.25 28.49
C ILE A 340 -21.56 13.27 29.35
N ARG A 341 -21.48 13.53 30.66
CA ARG A 341 -20.84 12.63 31.64
C ARG A 341 -21.52 11.25 31.65
N LEU A 342 -22.85 11.18 31.70
CA LEU A 342 -23.62 9.94 31.65
C LEU A 342 -23.30 9.13 30.39
N ALA A 343 -23.31 9.75 29.20
CA ALA A 343 -22.96 9.07 27.95
C ALA A 343 -21.51 8.53 27.97
N THR A 344 -20.59 9.26 28.60
CA THR A 344 -19.18 8.84 28.75
C THR A 344 -19.04 7.64 29.67
N ILE A 345 -19.75 7.64 30.81
CA ILE A 345 -19.75 6.53 31.78
C ILE A 345 -20.45 5.29 31.18
N GLN A 346 -21.51 5.46 30.39
CA GLN A 346 -22.16 4.37 29.64
C GLN A 346 -21.20 3.73 28.61
N GLN A 347 -20.39 4.53 27.92
CA GLN A 347 -19.36 4.01 27.01
C GLN A 347 -18.26 3.26 27.78
N GLN A 348 -17.86 3.74 28.96
CA GLN A 348 -16.91 3.05 29.84
C GLN A 348 -17.46 1.71 30.35
N LEU A 349 -18.74 1.64 30.73
CA LEU A 349 -19.40 0.39 31.13
C LEU A 349 -19.34 -0.65 29.99
N ALA A 350 -19.74 -0.28 28.77
CA ALA A 350 -19.72 -1.17 27.62
C ALA A 350 -18.28 -1.67 27.28
N ALA A 351 -17.26 -0.85 27.52
CA ALA A 351 -15.87 -1.25 27.36
C ALA A 351 -15.42 -2.25 28.44
N LEU A 352 -15.79 -2.03 29.71
CA LEU A 352 -15.50 -2.96 30.82
C LEU A 352 -16.22 -4.30 30.67
N GLU A 353 -17.48 -4.30 30.22
CA GLU A 353 -18.24 -5.52 29.93
C GLU A 353 -17.64 -6.32 28.77
N LEU A 354 -17.12 -5.63 27.73
CA LEU A 354 -16.38 -6.26 26.63
C LEU A 354 -15.04 -6.83 27.11
N GLU A 355 -14.28 -6.11 27.94
CA GLU A 355 -13.04 -6.62 28.52
C GLU A 355 -13.30 -7.85 29.39
N LEU A 356 -14.30 -7.79 30.30
CA LEU A 356 -14.71 -8.91 31.14
C LEU A 356 -15.03 -10.15 30.30
N LYS A 357 -15.79 -10.00 29.22
CA LYS A 357 -16.12 -11.09 28.29
C LYS A 357 -14.87 -11.66 27.60
N GLN A 358 -13.93 -10.82 27.18
CA GLN A 358 -12.66 -11.27 26.59
C GLN A 358 -11.80 -12.03 27.62
N LYS A 359 -11.70 -11.55 28.86
CA LYS A 359 -10.96 -12.19 29.95
C LYS A 359 -11.57 -13.54 30.34
N GLN A 360 -12.90 -13.63 30.42
CA GLN A 360 -13.62 -14.89 30.62
C GLN A 360 -13.39 -15.87 29.47
N GLN A 361 -13.48 -15.42 28.21
CA GLN A 361 -13.20 -16.27 27.05
C GLN A 361 -11.74 -16.74 27.04
N ARG A 362 -10.80 -15.89 27.45
CA ARG A 362 -9.37 -16.26 27.59
C ARG A 362 -9.15 -17.28 28.71
N GLN A 363 -9.82 -17.14 29.84
CA GLN A 363 -9.81 -18.13 30.92
C GLN A 363 -10.28 -19.50 30.41
N ILE A 364 -11.41 -19.56 29.69
CA ILE A 364 -11.96 -20.80 29.13
C ILE A 364 -10.98 -21.44 28.12
N GLN A 365 -10.33 -20.65 27.26
CA GLN A 365 -9.30 -21.15 26.34
C GLN A 365 -8.13 -21.81 27.08
N LEU A 366 -7.54 -21.10 28.05
CA LEU A 366 -6.40 -21.62 28.83
C LEU A 366 -6.78 -22.88 29.63
N GLN A 367 -8.01 -22.94 30.18
CA GLN A 367 -8.53 -24.11 30.87
C GLN A 367 -8.76 -25.32 29.95
N ALA A 368 -9.01 -25.10 28.65
CA ALA A 368 -9.14 -26.17 27.65
C ALA A 368 -7.78 -26.69 27.14
N ASN A 369 -6.77 -25.82 27.03
CA ASN A 369 -5.42 -26.19 26.58
C ASN A 369 -4.70 -27.16 27.53
N ILE A 370 -4.79 -26.93 28.84
CA ILE A 370 -4.01 -27.69 29.84
C ILE A 370 -4.29 -29.22 29.79
N PRO A 371 -5.55 -29.70 29.74
CA PRO A 371 -5.84 -31.14 29.54
C PRO A 371 -5.27 -31.72 28.24
N GLU A 372 -5.21 -30.95 27.15
CA GLU A 372 -4.64 -31.40 25.88
C GLU A 372 -3.12 -31.59 26.00
N LEU A 373 -2.40 -30.60 26.56
CA LEU A 373 -0.96 -30.69 26.81
C LEU A 373 -0.62 -31.82 27.81
N GLN A 374 -1.46 -32.05 28.83
CA GLN A 374 -1.31 -33.18 29.75
C GLN A 374 -1.51 -34.53 29.04
N SER A 375 -2.51 -34.64 28.17
CA SER A 375 -2.74 -35.84 27.35
C SER A 375 -1.58 -36.11 26.38
N GLN A 376 -1.08 -35.06 25.72
CA GLN A 376 0.10 -35.14 24.85
C GLN A 376 1.34 -35.61 25.64
N ASN A 377 1.59 -35.05 26.83
CA ASN A 377 2.70 -35.45 27.68
C ASN A 377 2.58 -36.91 28.14
N ALA A 378 1.38 -37.40 28.45
CA ALA A 378 1.14 -38.81 28.77
C ALA A 378 1.43 -39.73 27.56
N GLN A 379 1.02 -39.34 26.35
CA GLN A 379 1.29 -40.08 25.11
C GLN A 379 2.80 -40.11 24.78
N LEU A 380 3.49 -38.97 24.85
CA LEU A 380 4.94 -38.87 24.64
C LEU A 380 5.72 -39.68 25.70
N THR A 381 5.25 -39.69 26.95
CA THR A 381 5.82 -40.52 28.02
C THR A 381 5.66 -42.01 27.71
N GLN A 382 4.48 -42.44 27.22
CA GLN A 382 4.26 -43.83 26.80
C GLN A 382 5.11 -44.20 25.58
N GLU A 383 5.29 -43.30 24.62
CA GLU A 383 6.20 -43.53 23.50
C GLU A 383 7.65 -43.66 23.98
N ASN A 384 8.10 -42.79 24.88
CA ASN A 384 9.47 -42.85 25.43
C ASN A 384 9.75 -44.15 26.18
N GLN A 385 8.76 -44.72 26.89
CA GLN A 385 8.86 -46.06 27.47
C GLN A 385 8.99 -47.16 26.40
N ARG A 386 8.27 -47.06 25.27
CA ARG A 386 8.36 -48.01 24.14
C ARG A 386 9.70 -47.88 23.40
N LEU A 387 10.19 -46.66 23.19
CA LEU A 387 11.50 -46.38 22.59
C LEU A 387 12.62 -46.93 23.48
N GLU A 388 12.58 -46.68 24.79
CA GLU A 388 13.55 -47.21 25.76
C GLU A 388 13.61 -48.75 25.73
N GLN A 389 12.45 -49.43 25.81
CA GLN A 389 12.39 -50.89 25.68
C GLN A 389 12.92 -51.40 24.33
N THR A 390 12.74 -50.62 23.26
CA THR A 390 13.19 -50.97 21.90
C THR A 390 14.70 -50.82 21.77
N ILE A 391 15.26 -49.71 22.25
CA ILE A 391 16.69 -49.44 22.35
C ILE A 391 17.37 -50.53 23.18
N GLN A 392 16.84 -50.88 24.35
CA GLN A 392 17.40 -51.94 25.20
C GLN A 392 17.39 -53.32 24.50
N LYS A 393 16.31 -53.69 23.81
CA LYS A 393 16.22 -54.93 23.01
C LYS A 393 17.26 -54.93 21.88
N HIS A 394 17.33 -53.86 21.08
CA HIS A 394 18.32 -53.74 20.01
C HIS A 394 19.76 -53.73 20.56
N GLN A 395 20.05 -53.08 21.70
CA GLN A 395 21.38 -53.11 22.33
C GLN A 395 21.76 -54.53 22.77
N ALA A 396 20.83 -55.27 23.39
CA ALA A 396 21.06 -56.67 23.78
C ALA A 396 21.27 -57.58 22.56
N LEU A 397 20.51 -57.36 21.48
CA LEU A 397 20.70 -58.04 20.19
C LEU A 397 22.05 -57.69 19.57
N ASN A 398 22.43 -56.42 19.48
CA ASN A 398 23.72 -56.00 18.93
C ASN A 398 24.90 -56.53 19.73
N LYS A 399 24.83 -56.55 21.07
CA LYS A 399 25.86 -57.21 21.89
C LYS A 399 26.01 -58.68 21.53
N ARG A 400 24.90 -59.42 21.35
CA ARG A 400 24.93 -60.84 20.91
C ARG A 400 25.45 -61.01 19.48
N ILE A 401 25.04 -60.16 18.54
CA ILE A 401 25.47 -60.20 17.13
C ILE A 401 26.98 -59.90 17.02
N ILE A 402 27.47 -58.89 17.74
CA ILE A 402 28.90 -58.54 17.77
C ILE A 402 29.71 -59.65 18.44
N ILE A 403 29.25 -60.24 19.55
CA ILE A 403 29.93 -61.38 20.19
C ILE A 403 29.97 -62.59 19.24
N ALA A 404 28.88 -62.92 18.55
CA ALA A 404 28.84 -64.00 17.56
C ALA A 404 29.78 -63.72 16.37
N GLY A 405 29.82 -62.48 15.88
CA GLY A 405 30.74 -62.04 14.83
C GLY A 405 32.21 -62.12 15.25
N MET A 406 32.54 -61.74 16.51
CA MET A 406 33.88 -61.86 17.07
C MET A 406 34.30 -63.31 17.31
N ILE A 407 33.38 -64.20 17.72
CA ILE A 407 33.64 -65.64 17.80
C ILE A 407 33.89 -66.21 16.40
N SER A 408 33.10 -65.82 15.40
CA SER A 408 33.31 -66.20 14.00
C SER A 408 34.66 -65.70 13.46
N LEU A 409 35.05 -64.46 13.81
CA LEU A 409 36.37 -63.88 13.50
C LEU A 409 37.51 -64.72 14.10
N LEU A 410 37.41 -65.10 15.38
CA LEU A 410 38.39 -65.96 16.05
C LEU A 410 38.48 -67.35 15.41
N PHE A 411 37.36 -67.94 15.00
CA PHE A 411 37.34 -69.20 14.25
C PHE A 411 38.02 -69.07 12.87
N THR A 412 37.77 -67.99 12.12
CA THR A 412 38.44 -67.76 10.83
C THR A 412 39.94 -67.46 11.00
N LEU A 413 40.35 -66.69 12.01
CA LEU A 413 41.77 -66.46 12.30
C LEU A 413 42.47 -67.75 12.74
N ALA A 414 41.83 -68.60 13.55
CA ALA A 414 42.39 -69.90 13.95
C ALA A 414 42.59 -70.81 12.72
N PHE A 415 41.64 -70.85 11.78
CA PHE A 415 41.77 -71.63 10.54
C PHE A 415 42.80 -71.08 9.55
N VAL A 416 43.03 -69.76 9.53
CA VAL A 416 44.02 -69.13 8.65
C VAL A 416 45.44 -69.15 9.25
N ALA A 417 45.58 -69.03 10.57
CA ALA A 417 46.88 -69.04 11.26
C ALA A 417 47.39 -70.44 11.59
N GLY A 418 46.51 -71.39 11.92
CA GLY A 418 46.87 -72.76 12.29
C GLY A 418 47.79 -73.49 11.30
N PRO A 419 47.57 -73.41 9.98
CA PRO A 419 48.43 -74.06 8.99
C PRO A 419 49.88 -73.52 8.95
N PHE A 420 50.13 -72.29 9.37
CA PHE A 420 51.46 -71.66 9.27
C PHE A 420 52.44 -72.07 10.38
N LEU A 421 52.02 -72.91 11.34
CA LEU A 421 52.90 -73.45 12.39
C LEU A 421 53.36 -74.89 12.14
N ILE A 422 53.06 -75.49 10.98
CA ILE A 422 53.49 -76.86 10.64
C ILE A 422 54.20 -76.89 9.27
N THR A 423 55.52 -77.05 9.30
CA THR A 423 56.37 -77.11 8.10
C THR A 423 56.39 -78.52 7.49
N ALA A 424 55.38 -78.88 6.71
CA ALA A 424 55.32 -80.15 5.97
C ALA A 424 54.63 -80.00 4.59
N PRO A 425 55.22 -80.46 3.47
CA PRO A 425 54.69 -80.18 2.13
C PRO A 425 54.06 -81.39 1.41
N VAL A 426 52.80 -81.26 0.94
CA VAL A 426 52.29 -82.06 -0.19
C VAL A 426 51.29 -81.25 -1.04
N SER A 427 51.48 -81.27 -2.37
CA SER A 427 50.52 -80.96 -3.47
C SER A 427 49.42 -79.90 -3.27
N ALA A 428 49.42 -78.87 -4.12
CA ALA A 428 48.47 -77.74 -4.13
C ALA A 428 47.04 -78.06 -4.64
N THR A 429 46.50 -79.27 -4.41
CA THR A 429 45.23 -79.74 -4.98
C THR A 429 44.03 -79.75 -4.02
N LEU A 430 44.22 -79.46 -2.72
CA LEU A 430 43.14 -79.49 -1.71
C LEU A 430 42.74 -78.11 -1.12
N PHE A 431 43.42 -77.04 -1.52
CA PHE A 431 43.13 -75.67 -1.05
C PHE A 431 41.67 -75.20 -1.16
N PRO A 432 40.90 -75.44 -2.26
CA PRO A 432 39.56 -74.88 -2.37
C PRO A 432 38.55 -75.48 -1.37
N LEU A 433 38.70 -76.74 -0.94
CA LEU A 433 37.76 -77.34 0.02
C LEU A 433 37.89 -76.73 1.42
N LEU A 434 39.11 -76.37 1.84
CA LEU A 434 39.38 -75.70 3.13
C LEU A 434 38.93 -74.24 3.14
N LEU A 435 38.82 -73.59 1.97
CA LEU A 435 38.41 -72.20 1.85
C LEU A 435 36.89 -72.00 1.80
N ILE A 436 36.08 -73.01 1.43
CA ILE A 436 34.62 -72.89 1.41
C ILE A 436 34.03 -72.54 2.79
N PRO A 437 34.40 -73.21 3.90
CA PRO A 437 33.95 -72.81 5.24
C PRO A 437 34.37 -71.38 5.62
N VAL A 438 35.58 -70.96 5.22
CA VAL A 438 36.11 -69.61 5.51
C VAL A 438 35.35 -68.54 4.71
N ALA A 439 35.03 -68.80 3.44
CA ALA A 439 34.24 -67.89 2.60
C ALA A 439 32.79 -67.75 3.10
N VAL A 440 32.15 -68.88 3.48
CA VAL A 440 30.80 -68.87 4.07
C VAL A 440 30.79 -68.15 5.41
N ALA A 441 31.81 -68.36 6.26
CA ALA A 441 31.97 -67.62 7.52
C ALA A 441 32.22 -66.12 7.28
N GLY A 442 32.99 -65.75 6.25
CA GLY A 442 33.20 -64.34 5.86
C GLY A 442 31.93 -63.64 5.38
N LEU A 443 31.08 -64.34 4.61
CA LEU A 443 29.77 -63.83 4.19
C LEU A 443 28.78 -63.73 5.36
N ALA A 444 28.79 -64.70 6.27
CA ALA A 444 28.00 -64.62 7.50
C ALA A 444 28.47 -63.46 8.40
N MET A 445 29.78 -63.27 8.52
CA MET A 445 30.41 -62.18 9.29
C MET A 445 30.04 -60.81 8.73
N THR A 446 30.16 -60.58 7.41
CA THR A 446 29.75 -59.29 6.81
C THR A 446 28.25 -59.06 6.96
N GLY A 447 27.41 -60.08 6.81
CA GLY A 447 25.97 -60.00 7.11
C GLY A 447 25.67 -59.60 8.56
N LEU A 448 26.37 -60.19 9.53
CA LEU A 448 26.22 -59.87 10.96
C LEU A 448 26.70 -58.44 11.28
N PHE A 449 27.81 -57.96 10.70
CA PHE A 449 28.27 -56.59 10.88
C PHE A 449 27.34 -55.56 10.22
N ILE A 450 26.79 -55.84 9.04
CA ILE A 450 25.78 -54.99 8.39
C ILE A 450 24.50 -54.93 9.25
N ALA A 451 24.03 -56.07 9.78
CA ALA A 451 22.90 -56.09 10.71
C ALA A 451 23.18 -55.26 11.98
N ALA A 452 24.36 -55.42 12.60
CA ALA A 452 24.76 -54.64 13.76
C ALA A 452 24.82 -53.13 13.47
N ALA A 453 25.31 -52.73 12.30
CA ALA A 453 25.33 -51.34 11.85
C ALA A 453 23.90 -50.77 11.66
N ILE A 454 23.00 -51.52 11.02
CA ILE A 454 21.59 -51.11 10.83
C ILE A 454 20.87 -50.92 12.18
N TYR A 455 21.00 -51.86 13.10
CA TYR A 455 20.45 -51.73 14.47
C TYR A 455 21.14 -50.61 15.27
N GLY A 456 22.42 -50.35 15.01
CA GLY A 456 23.17 -49.23 15.60
C GLY A 456 22.63 -47.87 15.16
N ILE A 457 22.44 -47.68 13.85
CA ILE A 457 21.82 -46.49 13.26
C ILE A 457 20.40 -46.32 13.80
N LYS A 458 19.60 -47.40 13.83
CA LYS A 458 18.24 -47.37 14.36
C LYS A 458 18.20 -46.94 15.83
N ASN A 459 19.11 -47.45 16.67
CA ASN A 459 19.22 -47.00 18.06
C ASN A 459 19.57 -45.52 18.21
N VAL A 460 20.41 -44.96 17.33
CA VAL A 460 20.72 -43.51 17.35
C VAL A 460 19.49 -42.69 16.94
N LEU A 461 18.68 -43.17 16.00
CA LEU A 461 17.42 -42.52 15.61
C LEU A 461 16.35 -42.63 16.71
N ASP A 462 16.14 -43.82 17.27
CA ASP A 462 15.20 -44.06 18.38
C ASP A 462 15.58 -43.21 19.61
N ALA A 463 16.87 -43.11 19.94
CA ALA A 463 17.38 -42.27 21.05
C ALA A 463 17.22 -40.77 20.77
N ARG A 464 17.46 -40.30 19.53
CA ARG A 464 17.18 -38.90 19.13
C ARG A 464 15.70 -38.58 19.22
N LYS A 465 14.81 -39.49 18.82
CA LYS A 465 13.36 -39.30 18.96
C LYS A 465 12.97 -39.20 20.43
N LYS A 466 13.50 -40.09 21.29
CA LYS A 466 13.28 -40.05 22.74
C LYS A 466 13.71 -38.70 23.35
N ALA A 467 14.90 -38.22 23.03
CA ALA A 467 15.41 -36.94 23.52
C ALA A 467 14.56 -35.74 23.04
N HIS A 468 14.07 -35.76 21.80
CA HIS A 468 13.14 -34.74 21.29
C HIS A 468 11.79 -34.78 22.02
N ASN A 469 11.23 -35.97 22.25
CA ASN A 469 10.01 -36.14 23.04
C ASN A 469 10.19 -35.69 24.51
N GLU A 470 11.34 -35.97 25.14
CA GLU A 470 11.70 -35.50 26.49
C GLU A 470 11.78 -33.96 26.54
N GLN A 471 12.35 -33.32 25.52
CA GLN A 471 12.32 -31.86 25.36
C GLN A 471 10.88 -31.34 25.23
N THR A 472 10.07 -31.90 24.32
CA THR A 472 8.67 -31.48 24.12
C THR A 472 7.84 -31.60 25.41
N ILE A 473 8.05 -32.66 26.21
CA ILE A 473 7.40 -32.79 27.52
C ILE A 473 7.83 -31.65 28.47
N THR A 474 9.11 -31.27 28.47
CA THR A 474 9.64 -30.18 29.29
C THR A 474 9.05 -28.82 28.86
N ASP A 475 9.06 -28.52 27.57
CA ASP A 475 8.50 -27.29 26.99
C ASP A 475 6.98 -27.20 27.26
N ASN A 476 6.26 -28.32 27.20
CA ASN A 476 4.84 -28.42 27.56
C ASN A 476 4.60 -28.20 29.07
N ILE A 477 5.46 -28.72 29.96
CA ILE A 477 5.33 -28.48 31.41
C ILE A 477 5.49 -26.98 31.73
N VAL A 478 6.53 -26.34 31.19
CA VAL A 478 6.75 -24.89 31.35
C VAL A 478 5.57 -24.08 30.77
N THR A 479 4.96 -24.57 29.68
CA THR A 479 3.74 -23.97 29.11
C THR A 479 2.54 -24.14 30.05
N ILE A 480 2.29 -25.33 30.60
CA ILE A 480 1.21 -25.59 31.56
C ILE A 480 1.35 -24.72 32.81
N ASP A 481 2.55 -24.62 33.40
CA ASP A 481 2.77 -23.79 34.60
C ASP A 481 2.50 -22.31 34.31
N ARG A 482 2.90 -21.83 33.13
CA ARG A 482 2.61 -20.46 32.67
C ARG A 482 1.12 -20.23 32.41
N GLU A 483 0.43 -21.15 31.74
CA GLU A 483 -1.01 -21.04 31.50
C GLU A 483 -1.82 -21.11 32.80
N ASN A 484 -1.44 -21.98 33.74
CA ASN A 484 -2.04 -22.09 35.07
C ASN A 484 -1.82 -20.81 35.89
N SER A 485 -0.61 -20.23 35.87
CA SER A 485 -0.33 -18.92 36.48
C SER A 485 -1.21 -17.79 35.89
N ASN A 486 -1.37 -17.76 34.56
CA ASN A 486 -2.27 -16.81 33.90
C ASN A 486 -3.75 -17.03 34.31
N ILE A 487 -4.21 -18.28 34.43
CA ILE A 487 -5.56 -18.62 34.92
C ILE A 487 -5.76 -18.12 36.35
N GLN A 488 -4.78 -18.30 37.24
CA GLN A 488 -4.87 -17.80 38.62
C GLN A 488 -4.93 -16.27 38.66
N ALA A 489 -4.13 -15.56 37.87
CA ALA A 489 -4.19 -14.10 37.76
C ALA A 489 -5.57 -13.61 37.24
N LEU A 490 -6.11 -14.26 36.21
CA LEU A 490 -7.44 -13.98 35.67
C LEU A 490 -8.53 -14.16 36.73
N ILE A 491 -8.54 -15.29 37.45
CA ILE A 491 -9.58 -15.65 38.43
C ILE A 491 -9.49 -14.81 39.71
N THR A 492 -8.27 -14.58 40.24
CA THR A 492 -8.09 -13.99 41.58
C THR A 492 -7.91 -12.47 41.58
N VAL A 493 -7.50 -11.88 40.44
CA VAL A 493 -7.21 -10.45 40.35
C VAL A 493 -8.03 -9.77 39.25
N GLU A 494 -7.86 -10.17 37.99
CA GLU A 494 -8.37 -9.37 36.86
C GLU A 494 -9.90 -9.38 36.75
N ILE A 495 -10.53 -10.56 36.77
CA ILE A 495 -11.99 -10.69 36.65
C ILE A 495 -12.72 -10.07 37.87
N PRO A 496 -12.29 -10.29 39.14
CA PRO A 496 -12.85 -9.59 40.30
C PRO A 496 -12.72 -8.07 40.22
N GLN A 497 -11.57 -7.53 39.80
CA GLN A 497 -11.40 -6.08 39.66
C GLN A 497 -12.30 -5.48 38.57
N LEU A 498 -12.54 -6.20 37.47
CA LEU A 498 -13.49 -5.77 36.45
C LEU A 498 -14.93 -5.75 36.98
N TYR A 499 -15.35 -6.75 37.76
CA TYR A 499 -16.66 -6.70 38.43
C TYR A 499 -16.81 -5.52 39.39
N THR A 500 -15.79 -5.21 40.20
CA THR A 500 -15.81 -4.02 41.08
C THR A 500 -15.96 -2.73 40.28
N ARG A 501 -15.15 -2.54 39.23
CA ARG A 501 -15.22 -1.36 38.35
C ARG A 501 -16.58 -1.25 37.63
N ILE A 502 -17.16 -2.36 37.21
CA ILE A 502 -18.50 -2.40 36.60
C ILE A 502 -19.55 -1.91 37.61
N GLY A 503 -19.50 -2.38 38.86
CA GLY A 503 -20.41 -1.92 39.92
C GLY A 503 -20.22 -0.43 40.28
N GLU A 504 -18.98 0.05 40.38
CA GLU A 504 -18.66 1.47 40.55
C GLU A 504 -19.21 2.33 39.41
N THR A 505 -19.07 1.86 38.16
CA THR A 505 -19.55 2.51 36.95
C THR A 505 -21.08 2.55 36.89
N GLN A 506 -21.75 1.46 37.27
CA GLN A 506 -23.22 1.37 37.36
C GLN A 506 -23.78 2.31 38.44
N ASN A 507 -23.12 2.40 39.60
CA ASN A 507 -23.49 3.38 40.63
C ASN A 507 -23.30 4.82 40.13
N ALA A 508 -22.21 5.11 39.41
CA ALA A 508 -21.97 6.43 38.83
C ALA A 508 -23.01 6.81 37.75
N ILE A 509 -23.53 5.84 36.97
CA ILE A 509 -24.66 6.04 36.05
C ILE A 509 -25.92 6.47 36.82
N HIS A 510 -26.26 5.80 37.93
CA HIS A 510 -27.43 6.16 38.73
C HIS A 510 -27.30 7.53 39.40
N THR A 511 -26.11 7.89 39.89
CA THR A 511 -25.84 9.24 40.42
C THR A 511 -26.04 10.30 39.34
N ALA A 512 -25.46 10.13 38.15
CA ALA A 512 -25.63 11.09 37.05
C ALA A 512 -27.10 11.19 36.57
N GLN A 513 -27.85 10.08 36.54
CA GLN A 513 -29.29 10.08 36.25
C GLN A 513 -30.10 10.90 37.29
N TYR A 514 -29.76 10.78 38.57
CA TYR A 514 -30.38 11.56 39.63
C TYR A 514 -30.03 13.05 39.55
N GLU A 515 -28.75 13.38 39.28
CA GLU A 515 -28.27 14.76 39.11
C GLU A 515 -28.95 15.45 37.92
N ILE A 516 -29.12 14.76 36.78
CA ILE A 516 -29.91 15.26 35.63
C ILE A 516 -31.36 15.58 36.04
N ALA A 517 -32.05 14.67 36.72
CA ALA A 517 -33.44 14.87 37.14
C ALA A 517 -33.60 16.02 38.15
N MET A 518 -32.61 16.24 39.02
CA MET A 518 -32.56 17.38 39.94
C MET A 518 -32.40 18.72 39.20
N HIS A 519 -31.50 18.80 38.21
CA HIS A 519 -31.35 19.99 37.37
C HIS A 519 -32.58 20.26 36.50
N GLU A 520 -33.19 19.23 35.90
CA GLU A 520 -34.46 19.34 35.19
C GLU A 520 -35.56 19.95 36.08
N GLN A 521 -35.69 19.48 37.32
CA GLN A 521 -36.68 19.99 38.28
C GLN A 521 -36.36 21.41 38.75
N SER A 522 -35.09 21.76 38.98
CA SER A 522 -34.69 23.11 39.36
C SER A 522 -34.93 24.13 38.24
N ALA A 523 -34.60 23.77 36.99
CA ALA A 523 -34.94 24.54 35.80
C ALA A 523 -36.47 24.72 35.66
N ALA A 524 -37.27 23.68 35.88
CA ALA A 524 -38.73 23.79 35.83
C ALA A 524 -39.29 24.77 36.90
N ARG A 525 -38.76 24.73 38.13
CA ARG A 525 -39.16 25.64 39.23
C ARG A 525 -38.78 27.10 38.98
N THR A 526 -37.54 27.34 38.53
CA THR A 526 -37.04 28.69 38.23
C THR A 526 -37.79 29.32 37.06
N LEU A 527 -38.10 28.54 36.02
CA LEU A 527 -38.96 28.96 34.91
C LEU A 527 -40.40 29.28 35.37
N ALA A 528 -41.00 28.44 36.21
CA ALA A 528 -42.33 28.69 36.74
C ALA A 528 -42.38 30.02 37.52
N LYS A 529 -41.41 30.25 38.42
CA LYS A 529 -41.24 31.52 39.14
C LYS A 529 -41.10 32.71 38.18
N ALA A 530 -40.27 32.60 37.13
CA ALA A 530 -40.12 33.65 36.12
C ALA A 530 -41.45 33.97 35.42
N SER A 531 -42.22 32.94 35.05
CA SER A 531 -43.49 33.11 34.33
C SER A 531 -44.59 33.79 35.17
N SER A 532 -44.58 33.59 36.51
CA SER A 532 -45.52 34.22 37.44
C SER A 532 -45.26 35.71 37.70
N ILE A 533 -44.14 36.27 37.22
CA ILE A 533 -43.86 37.70 37.37
C ILE A 533 -44.59 38.47 36.26
N THR A 534 -45.47 39.37 36.68
CA THR A 534 -46.27 40.29 35.84
C THR A 534 -46.31 41.67 36.49
N VAL A 535 -46.67 42.70 35.72
CA VAL A 535 -46.93 44.05 36.22
C VAL A 535 -48.28 44.51 35.69
N ASP A 536 -49.26 44.60 36.57
CA ASP A 536 -50.56 45.20 36.24
C ASP A 536 -50.41 46.72 36.23
N PHE A 537 -50.30 47.29 35.03
CA PHE A 537 -50.38 48.74 34.82
C PHE A 537 -51.83 49.23 35.02
N THR A 538 -52.30 49.19 36.26
CA THR A 538 -53.56 49.82 36.65
C THR A 538 -53.43 51.34 36.45
N LEU A 539 -54.02 51.82 35.35
CA LEU A 539 -54.30 53.24 35.16
C LEU A 539 -55.04 53.74 36.41
N PRO A 540 -54.51 54.72 37.15
CA PRO A 540 -55.18 55.21 38.34
C PRO A 540 -56.52 55.83 37.92
N SER A 541 -57.62 55.43 38.57
CA SER A 541 -59.00 55.85 38.26
C SER A 541 -59.29 57.34 38.48
N PHE A 542 -58.26 58.17 38.63
CA PHE A 542 -58.28 59.62 38.78
C PHE A 542 -58.74 60.37 37.51
N PHE A 543 -58.77 59.70 36.35
CA PHE A 543 -59.32 60.25 35.10
C PHE A 543 -60.76 59.81 34.80
N ALA A 544 -61.51 59.33 35.81
CA ALA A 544 -62.96 59.37 35.74
C ALA A 544 -63.43 60.84 35.68
N ALA A 545 -64.01 61.25 34.54
CA ALA A 545 -64.27 62.66 34.25
C ALA A 545 -65.29 63.29 35.23
N PRO A 546 -65.12 64.58 35.61
CA PRO A 546 -65.99 65.22 36.59
C PRO A 546 -67.37 65.56 36.00
N ASN A 547 -68.39 64.89 36.54
CA ASN A 547 -69.81 65.28 36.67
C ASN A 547 -70.57 65.86 35.46
N ALA A 548 -71.69 65.21 35.13
CA ALA A 548 -72.88 65.92 34.63
C ALA A 548 -73.78 66.30 35.84
N PRO A 549 -73.98 67.59 36.16
CA PRO A 549 -74.82 68.00 37.29
C PRO A 549 -76.31 67.98 36.89
N GLY A 550 -77.11 67.03 37.42
CA GLY A 550 -78.48 66.87 36.91
C GLY A 550 -79.44 65.89 37.61
N SER A 551 -79.35 65.64 38.91
CA SER A 551 -80.42 64.93 39.65
C SER A 551 -80.54 65.39 41.12
N PHE A 552 -81.76 65.71 41.54
CA PHE A 552 -82.07 66.07 42.93
C PHE A 552 -82.23 64.80 43.81
N PRO A 553 -81.97 64.88 45.13
CA PRO A 553 -82.19 63.78 46.05
C PRO A 553 -83.67 63.63 46.44
N LEU A 554 -84.14 62.38 46.60
CA LEU A 554 -85.38 62.03 47.31
C LEU A 554 -85.14 60.86 48.29
N PRO A 555 -86.01 60.65 49.30
CA PRO A 555 -85.58 60.12 50.60
C PRO A 555 -85.87 58.62 50.87
N SER A 556 -85.35 58.14 52.00
CA SER A 556 -85.30 56.74 52.45
C SER A 556 -86.59 56.18 53.07
N ALA A 557 -86.92 54.91 52.80
CA ALA A 557 -87.63 53.92 53.65
C ALA A 557 -87.98 52.65 52.82
N PRO A 558 -88.39 51.51 53.40
CA PRO A 558 -88.02 50.86 54.67
C PRO A 558 -87.51 49.40 54.45
N PRO A 559 -87.10 48.64 55.49
CA PRO A 559 -86.90 47.18 55.37
C PRO A 559 -88.24 46.42 55.25
N LEU A 560 -88.21 45.21 54.65
CA LEU A 560 -89.35 44.28 54.58
C LEU A 560 -89.34 43.29 55.76
N PRO A 561 -90.51 42.89 56.29
CA PRO A 561 -90.63 42.03 57.47
C PRO A 561 -90.66 40.52 57.15
N GLU A 562 -90.53 39.71 58.19
CA GLU A 562 -90.97 38.30 58.23
C GLU A 562 -92.50 38.23 58.33
N GLU A 563 -93.15 37.26 57.69
CA GLU A 563 -94.46 36.76 58.19
C GLU A 563 -94.76 35.31 57.76
N GLU A 564 -95.76 34.74 58.43
CA GLU A 564 -95.94 33.34 58.81
C GLU A 564 -96.35 32.31 57.71
N ARG A 565 -96.37 31.04 58.12
CA ARG A 565 -97.11 29.95 57.43
C ARG A 565 -98.62 30.07 57.70
N PRO A 566 -99.44 29.45 56.85
CA PRO A 566 -100.56 28.65 57.37
C PRO A 566 -100.51 27.17 56.93
N ASP A 567 -101.21 26.33 57.69
CA ASP A 567 -101.40 24.89 57.43
C ASP A 567 -102.28 24.60 56.20
N GLY A 568 -102.05 23.46 55.54
CA GLY A 568 -102.86 22.97 54.42
C GLY A 568 -102.64 21.48 54.16
N ARG A 569 -103.48 20.62 54.75
CA ARG A 569 -103.36 19.15 54.67
C ARG A 569 -104.11 18.56 53.46
N HIS A 570 -103.76 17.30 53.14
CA HIS A 570 -104.48 16.34 52.27
C HIS A 570 -104.43 16.62 50.75
N GLN A 571 -104.44 15.63 49.85
CA GLN A 571 -104.16 14.17 49.89
C GLN A 571 -104.04 13.65 48.44
N PHE A 572 -103.56 12.40 48.28
CA PHE A 572 -103.49 11.62 47.03
C PHE A 572 -102.47 12.13 45.98
N TYR A 573 -101.77 11.28 45.23
CA TYR A 573 -101.75 9.81 45.16
C TYR A 573 -100.33 9.26 45.37
#